data_AF-A0A3D1PTE0-F1
#
_entry.id   AF-A0A3D1PTE0-F1
#
_cell.length_a   1.000
_cell.length_b   1.000
_cell.length_c   1.000
_cell.angle_alpha   90.00
_cell.angle_beta   90.00
_cell.angle_gamma   90.00
#
_symmetry.space_group_name_H-M   'P 1'
#
loop_
_entity.id
_entity.type
_entity.pdbx_description
1 polymer ?
#
loop_
_entity_poly.entity_id
_entity_poly.type
_entity_poly.pdbx_seq_one_letter_code
_entity_poly.pdbx_strand_id
1 'polypeptide(L)'
;MFQFMLVVGLVLAYYGYAVTKNPRIWGDQGRDAIKEENWNRYVRYNGQFAMYAGFLMAALGALDMAVNLSTAIYLLILLGGLAILLYPFAHWMHENEGTWNPWPRVETEKQKRKRLIKEQERQEKKNKKK
;
A
#
# COMPACT_ATOMS: atom_id res chain seq x y z
N MET A 1 -11.19 22.27 1.75
CA MET A 1 -10.62 21.71 0.51
C MET A 1 -9.73 22.69 -0.23
N PHE A 2 -10.25 23.85 -0.67
CA PHE A 2 -9.43 24.88 -1.35
C PHE A 2 -8.15 25.26 -0.59
N GLN A 3 -8.24 25.52 0.71
CA GLN A 3 -7.10 25.92 1.53
C GLN A 3 -6.04 24.80 1.68
N PHE A 4 -6.45 23.52 1.68
CA PHE A 4 -5.53 22.38 1.73
C PHE A 4 -4.84 22.16 0.38
N MET A 5 -5.58 22.18 -0.73
CA MET A 5 -4.99 22.09 -2.08
C MET A 5 -4.08 23.29 -2.39
N LEU A 6 -4.42 24.47 -1.90
CA LEU A 6 -3.58 25.67 -2.00
C LEU A 6 -2.28 25.48 -1.21
N VAL A 7 -2.36 24.99 0.04
CA VAL A 7 -1.16 24.71 0.85
C VAL A 7 -0.30 23.61 0.23
N VAL A 8 -0.88 22.49 -0.21
CA VAL A 8 -0.15 21.41 -0.90
C VAL A 8 0.45 21.90 -2.21
N GLY A 9 -0.29 22.70 -2.98
CA GLY A 9 0.18 23.32 -4.21
C GLY A 9 1.35 24.29 -3.98
N LEU A 10 1.28 25.13 -2.94
CA LEU A 10 2.38 26.02 -2.55
C LEU A 10 3.58 25.24 -2.03
N VAL A 11 3.38 24.17 -1.27
CA VAL A 11 4.46 23.29 -0.82
C VAL A 11 5.10 22.58 -2.01
N LEU A 12 4.34 22.09 -2.97
CA LEU A 12 4.87 21.47 -4.20
C LEU A 12 5.56 22.48 -5.11
N ALA A 13 5.07 23.72 -5.19
CA ALA A 13 5.71 24.80 -5.93
C ALA A 13 7.02 25.24 -5.24
N TYR A 14 7.00 25.40 -3.91
CA TYR A 14 8.19 25.68 -3.12
C TYR A 14 9.20 24.53 -3.16
N TYR A 15 8.72 23.30 -3.06
CA TYR A 15 9.55 22.10 -3.19
C TYR A 15 10.08 21.98 -4.61
N GLY A 16 9.30 22.27 -5.64
CA GLY A 16 9.76 22.38 -7.02
C GLY A 16 10.83 23.44 -7.19
N TYR A 17 10.67 24.60 -6.57
CA TYR A 17 11.67 25.68 -6.55
C TYR A 17 12.92 25.34 -5.71
N ALA A 18 12.78 24.54 -4.65
CA ALA A 18 13.88 24.07 -3.83
C ALA A 18 14.60 22.88 -4.47
N VAL A 19 13.89 22.05 -5.25
CA VAL A 19 14.39 20.87 -5.99
C VAL A 19 14.96 21.25 -7.35
N THR A 20 14.46 22.31 -8.00
CA THR A 20 15.23 23.03 -9.02
C THR A 20 16.52 23.43 -8.34
N LYS A 21 17.60 22.75 -8.69
CA LYS A 21 18.81 22.58 -7.89
C LYS A 21 19.50 23.91 -7.57
N ASN A 22 18.97 24.66 -6.60
CA ASN A 22 19.51 25.96 -6.23
C ASN A 22 20.97 25.75 -5.77
N PRO A 23 21.96 26.35 -6.45
CA PRO A 23 23.37 26.06 -6.22
C PRO A 23 23.82 26.44 -4.80
N ARG A 24 23.09 27.34 -4.13
CA ARG A 24 23.29 27.68 -2.71
C ARG A 24 22.82 26.61 -1.74
N ILE A 25 21.85 25.77 -2.12
CA ILE A 25 21.24 24.76 -1.25
C ILE A 25 21.81 23.36 -1.53
N TRP A 26 22.12 23.05 -2.80
CA TRP A 26 22.56 21.73 -3.25
C TRP A 26 24.07 21.64 -3.52
N GLY A 27 24.84 22.68 -3.18
CA GLY A 27 26.29 22.71 -3.33
C GLY A 27 26.75 22.46 -4.77
N ASP A 28 27.73 21.58 -4.95
CA ASP A 28 28.35 21.32 -6.25
C ASP A 28 27.41 20.57 -7.21
N GLN A 29 26.52 19.70 -6.69
CA GLN A 29 25.51 19.01 -7.51
C GLN A 29 24.52 19.98 -8.15
N GLY A 30 24.17 21.08 -7.46
CA GLY A 30 23.31 22.11 -8.03
C GLY A 30 24.05 23.05 -8.98
N ARG A 31 25.30 23.39 -8.67
CA ARG A 31 26.15 24.18 -9.57
C ARG A 31 26.44 23.48 -10.88
N ASP A 32 26.72 22.19 -10.85
CA ASP A 32 27.04 21.41 -12.06
C ASP A 32 25.83 21.19 -12.97
N ALA A 33 24.62 21.12 -12.40
CA ALA A 33 23.38 20.94 -13.15
C ALA A 33 22.94 22.19 -13.93
N ILE A 34 23.39 23.39 -13.53
CA ILE A 34 23.02 24.68 -14.15
C ILE A 34 24.04 25.11 -15.22
N LYS A 35 25.15 24.39 -15.39
CA LYS A 35 26.11 24.63 -16.47
C LYS A 35 25.42 24.46 -17.84
N GLU A 36 25.85 25.25 -18.83
CA GLU A 36 25.29 25.22 -20.19
C GLU A 36 25.33 23.81 -20.81
N GLU A 37 26.39 23.05 -20.52
CA GLU A 37 26.58 21.66 -20.96
C GLU A 37 25.46 20.71 -20.49
N ASN A 38 24.83 20.99 -19.35
CA ASN A 38 23.79 20.16 -18.74
C ASN A 38 22.37 20.76 -18.88
N TRP A 39 22.21 21.88 -19.59
CA TRP A 39 20.97 22.65 -19.66
C TRP A 39 19.76 21.82 -20.15
N ASN A 40 19.93 21.04 -21.22
CA ASN A 40 18.87 20.17 -21.74
C ASN A 40 18.38 19.15 -20.71
N ARG A 41 19.31 18.62 -19.89
CA ARG A 41 18.99 17.66 -18.84
C ARG A 41 18.26 18.33 -17.68
N TYR A 42 18.70 19.53 -17.31
CA TYR A 42 18.04 20.36 -16.30
C TYR A 42 16.59 20.67 -16.67
N VAL A 43 16.35 21.16 -17.89
CA VAL A 43 15.00 21.47 -18.38
C VAL A 43 14.12 20.22 -18.39
N ARG A 44 14.64 19.07 -18.83
CA ARG A 44 13.89 17.82 -18.88
C ARG A 44 13.45 17.34 -17.49
N TYR A 45 14.34 17.39 -16.49
CA TYR A 45 13.99 16.97 -15.13
C TYR A 45 12.99 17.90 -14.45
N ASN A 46 13.12 19.21 -14.64
CA ASN A 46 12.15 20.17 -14.10
C ASN A 46 10.79 20.05 -14.81
N GLY A 47 10.79 19.81 -16.12
CA GLY A 47 9.57 19.51 -16.87
C GLY A 47 8.88 18.23 -16.40
N GLN A 48 9.63 17.15 -16.16
CA GLN A 48 9.09 15.90 -15.61
C GLN A 48 8.53 16.10 -14.20
N PHE A 49 9.24 16.82 -13.33
CA PHE A 49 8.75 17.15 -12.00
C PHE A 49 7.44 17.93 -12.05
N ALA A 50 7.38 19.00 -12.86
CA ALA A 50 6.18 19.81 -13.03
C ALA A 50 5.00 18.98 -13.57
N MET A 51 5.26 18.07 -14.51
CA MET A 51 4.24 17.17 -15.07
C MET A 51 3.71 16.18 -14.01
N TYR A 52 4.58 15.53 -13.24
CA TYR A 52 4.17 14.60 -12.18
C TYR A 52 3.44 15.31 -11.02
N ALA A 53 3.95 16.48 -10.60
CA ALA A 53 3.29 17.29 -9.58
C ALA A 53 1.92 17.80 -10.05
N GLY A 54 1.83 18.27 -11.30
CA GLY A 54 0.57 18.71 -11.90
C GLY A 54 -0.44 17.56 -12.03
N PHE A 55 -0.01 16.38 -12.47
CA PHE A 55 -0.85 15.19 -12.53
C PHE A 55 -1.35 14.77 -11.15
N LEU A 56 -0.48 14.76 -10.14
CA LEU A 56 -0.86 14.46 -8.76
C LEU A 56 -1.91 15.45 -8.25
N MET A 57 -1.73 16.75 -8.50
CA MET A 57 -2.70 17.77 -8.11
C MET A 57 -4.04 17.60 -8.82
N ALA A 58 -4.03 17.28 -10.12
CA ALA A 58 -5.24 17.01 -10.88
C ALA A 58 -5.95 15.74 -10.38
N ALA A 59 -5.21 14.69 -10.06
CA ALA A 59 -5.75 13.45 -9.50
C ALA A 59 -6.36 13.67 -8.11
N LEU A 60 -5.70 14.45 -7.24
CA LEU A 60 -6.24 14.85 -5.93
C LEU A 60 -7.49 15.73 -6.06
N GLY A 61 -7.50 16.65 -7.03
CA GLY A 61 -8.67 17.46 -7.38
C GLY A 61 -9.86 16.62 -7.84
N ALA A 62 -9.62 15.70 -8.78
CA ALA A 62 -10.63 14.79 -9.28
C ALA A 62 -11.14 13.83 -8.18
N LEU A 63 -10.23 13.34 -7.32
CA LEU A 63 -10.58 12.50 -6.18
C LEU A 63 -11.44 13.24 -5.16
N ASP A 64 -11.11 14.50 -4.83
CA ASP A 64 -11.94 15.34 -3.94
C ASP A 64 -13.35 15.62 -4.51
N MET A 65 -13.45 15.80 -5.84
CA MET A 65 -14.75 15.93 -6.51
C MET A 65 -15.55 14.62 -6.51
N ALA A 66 -14.89 13.47 -6.64
CA ALA A 66 -15.53 12.16 -6.70
C ALA A 66 -15.90 11.61 -5.32
N VAL A 67 -15.06 11.87 -4.31
CA VAL A 67 -15.21 11.43 -2.93
C VAL A 67 -14.71 12.57 -2.05
N ASN A 68 -15.52 13.03 -1.10
CA ASN A 68 -15.10 14.07 -0.17
C ASN A 68 -13.76 13.65 0.47
N LEU A 69 -12.65 14.35 0.17
CA LEU A 69 -11.30 13.89 0.51
C LEU A 69 -11.14 13.67 2.03
N SER A 70 -11.91 14.41 2.83
CA SER A 70 -12.03 14.21 4.27
C SER A 70 -12.55 12.83 4.63
N THR A 71 -13.58 12.35 3.91
CA THR A 71 -14.15 11.02 4.07
C THR A 71 -13.17 9.95 3.62
N ALA A 72 -12.43 10.18 2.52
CA ALA A 72 -11.41 9.24 2.05
C ALA A 72 -10.24 9.09 3.05
N ILE A 73 -9.72 10.20 3.57
CA ILE A 73 -8.67 10.20 4.59
C ILE A 73 -9.18 9.56 5.89
N TYR A 74 -10.41 9.89 6.31
CA TYR A 74 -11.03 9.27 7.48
C TYR A 74 -11.15 7.75 7.33
N LEU A 75 -11.58 7.26 6.16
CA LEU A 75 -11.65 5.83 5.86
C LEU A 75 -10.27 5.17 5.86
N LEU A 76 -9.25 5.83 5.31
CA LEU A 76 -7.88 5.32 5.33
C LEU A 76 -7.33 5.23 6.76
N ILE A 77 -7.56 6.24 7.59
CA ILE A 77 -7.18 6.23 9.00
C ILE A 77 -7.95 5.16 9.76
N LEU A 78 -9.25 5.01 9.50
CA LEU A 78 -10.10 4.01 10.16
C LEU A 78 -9.64 2.58 9.80
N LEU A 79 -9.42 2.30 8.51
CA LEU A 79 -8.96 1.00 8.03
C LEU A 79 -7.52 0.73 8.47
N GLY A 80 -6.64 1.73 8.41
CA GLY A 80 -5.26 1.62 8.88
C GLY A 80 -5.18 1.39 10.39
N GLY A 81 -5.96 2.14 11.17
CA GLY A 81 -6.08 1.97 12.61
C GLY A 81 -6.67 0.61 12.99
N LEU A 82 -7.69 0.15 12.27
CA LEU A 82 -8.25 -1.19 12.46
C LEU A 82 -7.23 -2.27 12.14
N ALA A 83 -6.45 -2.13 11.06
CA ALA A 83 -5.39 -3.07 10.72
C ALA A 83 -4.30 -3.13 11.80
N ILE A 84 -3.87 -1.98 12.32
CA ILE A 84 -2.87 -1.91 13.42
C ILE A 84 -3.42 -2.57 14.69
N LEU A 85 -4.70 -2.38 15.01
CA LEU A 85 -5.33 -2.95 16.19
C LEU A 85 -5.55 -4.47 16.05
N LEU A 86 -5.92 -4.95 14.86
CA LEU A 86 -6.14 -6.36 14.59
C LEU A 86 -4.84 -7.14 14.34
N TYR A 87 -3.75 -6.48 13.96
CA TYR A 87 -2.49 -7.14 13.64
C TYR A 87 -1.89 -7.93 14.83
N PRO A 88 -1.76 -7.38 16.05
CA PRO A 88 -1.28 -8.15 17.20
C PRO A 88 -2.15 -9.36 17.52
N PHE A 89 -3.48 -9.22 17.40
CA PHE A 89 -4.42 -10.30 17.64
C PHE A 89 -4.29 -11.41 16.59
N ALA A 90 -4.22 -11.04 15.31
CA ALA A 90 -4.05 -11.98 14.21
C ALA A 90 -2.68 -12.67 14.26
N HIS A 91 -1.64 -11.94 14.66
CA HIS A 91 -0.31 -12.50 14.88
C HIS A 91 -0.28 -13.50 16.04
N TRP A 92 -0.90 -13.18 17.17
CA TRP A 92 -1.04 -14.09 18.31
C TRP A 92 -1.82 -15.37 17.95
N MET A 93 -2.93 -15.24 17.21
CA MET A 93 -3.70 -16.40 16.72
C MET A 93 -2.85 -17.31 15.82
N HIS A 94 -2.05 -16.71 14.94
CA HIS A 94 -1.15 -17.46 14.08
C HIS A 94 -0.07 -18.22 14.87
N GLU A 95 0.53 -17.61 15.89
CA GLU A 95 1.56 -18.25 16.72
C GLU A 95 1.02 -19.38 17.60
N ASN A 96 -0.17 -19.22 18.18
CA ASN A 96 -0.72 -20.19 19.14
C ASN A 96 -1.60 -21.26 18.49
N GLU A 97 -2.41 -20.89 17.50
CA GLU A 97 -3.36 -21.82 16.85
C GLU A 97 -2.88 -22.31 15.47
N GLY A 98 -1.78 -21.75 14.95
CA GLY A 98 -1.24 -22.10 13.63
C GLY A 98 -2.15 -21.68 12.47
N THR A 99 -3.19 -20.88 12.72
CA THR A 99 -4.09 -20.37 11.69
C THR A 99 -4.46 -18.92 11.95
N TRP A 100 -4.71 -18.17 10.89
CA TRP A 100 -5.21 -16.78 10.96
C TRP A 100 -6.74 -16.71 11.13
N ASN A 101 -7.42 -17.86 11.15
CA ASN A 101 -8.88 -17.92 11.17
C ASN A 101 -9.36 -18.14 12.61
N PRO A 102 -10.16 -17.22 13.18
CA PRO A 102 -10.66 -17.35 14.55
C PRO A 102 -11.67 -18.50 14.72
N TRP A 103 -12.13 -19.10 13.62
CA TRP A 103 -13.08 -20.20 13.66
C TRP A 103 -12.35 -21.56 13.72
N PRO A 104 -12.59 -22.36 14.77
CA PRO A 104 -12.04 -23.71 14.86
C PRO A 104 -12.43 -24.50 13.62
N ARG A 105 -11.47 -25.22 13.03
CA ARG A 105 -11.79 -26.13 11.92
C ARG A 105 -12.62 -27.30 12.45
N VAL A 106 -13.94 -27.15 12.41
CA VAL A 106 -14.89 -28.23 12.66
C VAL A 106 -14.84 -29.17 11.46
N GLU A 107 -14.59 -30.45 11.73
CA GLU A 107 -14.60 -31.43 10.66
C GLU A 107 -16.01 -31.56 10.07
N THR A 108 -16.11 -31.41 8.75
CA THR A 108 -17.42 -31.55 8.08
C THR A 108 -17.88 -33.01 8.10
N GLU A 109 -19.19 -33.25 8.21
CA GLU A 109 -19.78 -34.59 8.13
C GLU A 109 -19.36 -35.36 6.86
N LYS A 110 -19.11 -34.64 5.75
CA LYS A 110 -18.55 -35.23 4.52
C LYS A 110 -17.12 -35.75 4.70
N GLN A 111 -16.27 -35.03 5.41
CA GLN A 111 -14.90 -35.47 5.71
C GLN A 111 -14.89 -36.65 6.68
N LYS A 112 -15.78 -36.62 7.68
CA LYS A 112 -15.98 -37.73 8.63
C LYS A 112 -16.40 -39.02 7.92
N ARG A 113 -17.39 -38.95 7.00
CA ARG A 113 -17.78 -40.08 6.15
C ARG A 113 -16.63 -40.61 5.30
N LYS A 114 -15.84 -39.72 4.68
CA LYS A 114 -14.67 -40.13 3.88
C LYS A 114 -13.60 -40.84 4.72
N ARG A 115 -13.34 -40.42 5.97
CA ARG A 115 -12.43 -41.14 6.87
C ARG A 115 -12.95 -42.53 7.20
N LEU A 116 -14.23 -42.65 7.57
CA LEU A 116 -14.86 -43.93 7.91
C LEU A 116 -14.78 -44.92 6.74
N ILE A 117 -15.08 -44.47 5.51
CA ILE A 117 -14.96 -45.29 4.30
C ILE A 117 -13.51 -45.75 4.10
N LYS A 118 -12.54 -44.85 4.26
CA LYS A 118 -11.12 -45.15 4.09
C LYS A 118 -10.58 -46.11 5.16
N GLU A 119 -11.13 -46.05 6.38
CA GLU A 119 -10.83 -47.01 7.46
C GLU A 119 -11.43 -48.39 7.18
N GLN A 120 -12.67 -48.45 6.69
CA GLN A 120 -13.29 -49.70 6.23
C GLN A 120 -12.47 -50.35 5.11
N GLU A 121 -12.08 -49.59 4.07
CA GLU A 121 -11.22 -50.10 3.00
C GLU A 121 -9.86 -50.58 3.51
N ARG A 122 -9.28 -49.92 4.51
CA ARG A 122 -8.01 -50.35 5.14
C ARG A 122 -8.19 -51.65 5.92
N GLN A 123 -9.30 -51.83 6.63
CA GLN A 123 -9.60 -53.07 7.35
C GLN A 123 -9.86 -54.23 6.38
N GLU A 124 -10.63 -54.01 5.31
CA GLU A 124 -10.84 -55.03 4.27
C GLU A 124 -9.53 -55.43 3.58
N LYS A 125 -8.66 -54.48 3.26
CA LYS A 125 -7.32 -54.78 2.71
C LYS A 125 -6.43 -55.54 3.69
N LYS A 126 -6.56 -55.31 5.00
CA LYS A 126 -5.84 -56.09 6.03
C LYS A 126 -6.41 -57.50 6.17
N ASN A 127 -7.73 -57.66 6.14
CA ASN A 127 -8.38 -58.98 6.20
C ASN A 127 -8.13 -59.81 4.93
N LYS A 128 -8.06 -59.20 3.75
CA LYS A 128 -7.70 -59.90 2.49
C LYS A 128 -6.22 -60.30 2.41
N LYS A 129 -5.36 -59.73 3.25
CA LYS A 129 -3.92 -60.06 3.34
C LYS A 129 -3.62 -61.10 4.43
N LYS A 130 -4.63 -61.52 5.19
CA LYS A 130 -4.55 -62.55 6.24
C LYS A 130 -5.16 -63.84 5.71
#